data_AF-A0A3N7CH21-F1
#
_entry.id   AF-A0A3N7CH21-F1
#
_cell.length_a   1.000
_cell.length_b   1.000
_cell.length_c   1.000
_cell.angle_alpha   90.00
_cell.angle_beta   90.00
_cell.angle_gamma   90.00
#
_symmetry.space_group_name_H-M   'P 1'
#
loop_
_entity.id
_entity.type
_entity.pdbx_description
1 polymer ?
#
loop_
_entity_poly.entity_id
_entity_poly.type
_entity_poly.pdbx_seq_one_letter_code
_entity_poly.pdbx_strand_id
1 'polypeptide(L)'
;MTIKSSIFSKLETQIPIQARTAFTSIILLLILLNSACIERKNNEPSKTKMVSKEQKENIPIRIKQDTILNSVGAYVNKHLFTAYCKTRYNTFVMNDKGDTVYRDSTYSSEIKFIDFNNDGYQDILIDYLTNVPGIQDLLLYDKQKNTFQMVVNFQDFPNSIRIRNPNYYYSYHRSGCADMNWDSDLFYIKNYTAVKIGNISGNQCHDINIKDGIYINKILKGKEIQIQKLSINMIEKYRDYKWGFIAQYWKENYQNFDNVGH
;
A
#
# COMPACT_ATOMS: atom_id res chain seq x y z
N MET A 1 53.99 -61.90 -1.06
CA MET A 1 55.09 -61.82 -0.09
C MET A 1 55.12 -60.38 0.42
N THR A 2 54.47 -60.07 1.54
CA THR A 2 55.11 -59.85 2.87
C THR A 2 55.80 -58.47 2.87
N ILE A 3 55.51 -57.44 3.68
CA ILE A 3 54.78 -57.26 4.95
C ILE A 3 54.75 -55.74 5.26
N LYS A 4 53.67 -55.26 5.92
CA LYS A 4 53.56 -54.25 7.03
C LYS A 4 54.24 -52.86 6.91
N SER A 5 53.79 -51.78 7.55
CA SER A 5 52.66 -51.50 8.46
C SER A 5 52.73 -50.02 8.91
N SER A 6 51.63 -49.55 9.51
CA SER A 6 51.62 -48.72 10.75
C SER A 6 51.84 -47.21 10.54
N ILE A 7 51.10 -46.26 11.12
CA ILE A 7 50.11 -46.23 12.21
C ILE A 7 49.18 -45.03 11.95
N PHE A 8 47.87 -45.29 11.87
CA PHE A 8 46.83 -44.36 12.28
C PHE A 8 46.49 -44.75 13.73
N SER A 9 46.50 -43.80 14.66
CA SER A 9 45.95 -44.05 15.99
C SER A 9 45.39 -42.81 16.66
N LYS A 10 44.12 -42.97 17.05
CA LYS A 10 43.47 -42.52 18.29
C LYS A 10 43.22 -41.02 18.48
N LEU A 11 41.94 -40.66 18.40
CA LEU A 11 41.20 -40.06 19.52
C LEU A 11 39.69 -40.18 19.27
N GLU A 12 39.15 -41.37 19.56
CA GLU A 12 37.74 -41.55 19.92
C GLU A 12 37.70 -41.65 21.45
N THR A 13 37.08 -40.67 22.10
CA THR A 13 36.75 -40.72 23.52
C THR A 13 35.29 -41.13 23.68
N GLN A 14 35.12 -42.31 24.26
CA GLN A 14 33.87 -42.93 24.66
C GLN A 14 33.18 -42.09 25.76
N ILE A 15 31.89 -41.81 25.59
CA ILE A 15 31.01 -41.31 26.67
C ILE A 15 30.23 -42.53 27.21
N PRO A 16 30.26 -42.79 28.53
CA PRO A 16 29.60 -43.97 29.10
C PRO A 16 28.08 -43.81 29.17
N ILE A 17 27.41 -44.89 28.80
CA ILE A 17 25.97 -45.13 28.90
C ILE A 17 25.66 -45.47 30.35
N GLN A 18 25.17 -44.50 31.13
CA GLN A 18 24.37 -44.70 32.36
C GLN A 18 23.88 -43.34 32.91
N ALA A 19 22.92 -42.71 32.22
CA ALA A 19 22.11 -41.61 32.76
C ALA A 19 20.89 -41.35 31.85
N ARG A 20 20.05 -42.35 31.66
CA ARG A 20 18.79 -42.21 30.89
C ARG A 20 17.62 -42.84 31.63
N THR A 21 17.38 -42.41 32.87
CA THR A 21 16.14 -42.71 33.63
C THR A 21 16.00 -41.76 34.83
N ALA A 22 15.96 -40.45 34.62
CA ALA A 22 15.60 -39.50 35.71
C ALA A 22 15.13 -38.10 35.28
N PHE A 23 14.99 -37.79 33.99
CA PHE A 23 14.73 -36.40 33.55
C PHE A 23 13.36 -36.14 32.90
N THR A 24 12.47 -37.13 32.87
CA THR A 24 11.12 -36.97 32.28
C THR A 24 10.00 -36.75 33.31
N SER A 25 10.30 -36.74 34.62
CA SER A 25 9.26 -36.62 35.67
C SER A 25 9.25 -35.29 36.44
N ILE A 26 10.14 -34.33 36.16
CA ILE A 26 10.17 -33.04 36.86
C ILE A 26 9.52 -31.90 36.03
N ILE A 27 9.41 -32.05 34.71
CA ILE A 27 8.84 -31.02 33.84
C ILE A 27 7.29 -31.02 33.88
N LEU A 28 6.66 -32.13 34.29
CA LEU A 28 5.19 -32.21 34.42
C LEU A 28 4.63 -31.64 35.74
N LEU A 29 5.48 -31.36 36.74
CA LEU A 29 5.07 -30.84 38.05
C LEU A 29 5.14 -29.29 38.14
N LEU A 30 5.77 -28.62 37.17
CA LEU A 30 5.89 -27.15 37.11
C LEU A 30 4.77 -26.48 36.29
N ILE A 31 3.94 -27.27 35.58
CA ILE A 31 2.84 -26.75 34.75
C ILE A 31 1.52 -26.63 35.56
N LEU A 32 1.46 -27.15 36.80
CA LEU A 32 0.23 -27.20 37.60
C LEU A 32 0.18 -26.23 38.81
N LEU A 33 1.09 -25.26 38.92
CA LEU A 33 1.13 -24.33 40.07
C LEU A 33 0.99 -22.83 39.73
N ASN A 34 0.53 -22.45 38.53
CA ASN A 34 0.22 -21.05 38.22
C ASN A 34 -1.28 -20.81 37.93
N SER A 35 -2.13 -21.33 38.82
CA SER A 35 -3.55 -20.98 38.90
C SER A 35 -3.89 -20.53 40.32
N ALA A 36 -3.59 -19.27 40.66
CA ALA A 36 -4.32 -18.48 41.66
C ALA A 36 -3.90 -17.00 41.59
N CYS A 37 -4.94 -16.15 41.56
CA CYS A 37 -5.03 -14.69 41.56
C CYS A 37 -3.90 -13.85 42.20
N ILE A 38 -3.64 -12.67 41.62
CA ILE A 38 -3.64 -11.36 42.31
C ILE A 38 -3.98 -10.25 41.29
N GLU A 39 -4.86 -9.34 41.69
CA GLU A 39 -5.36 -8.17 40.96
C GLU A 39 -4.56 -6.90 41.33
N ARG A 40 -4.44 -5.95 40.36
CA ARG A 40 -4.02 -4.52 40.44
C ARG A 40 -2.50 -4.24 40.64
N LYS A 41 -1.83 -3.28 39.97
CA LYS A 41 -2.20 -1.98 39.36
C LYS A 41 -1.11 -1.54 38.35
N ASN A 42 -1.55 -0.85 37.29
CA ASN A 42 -0.89 0.19 36.48
C ASN A 42 0.52 -0.04 35.88
N ASN A 43 0.60 -0.14 34.56
CA ASN A 43 1.42 0.73 33.71
C ASN A 43 0.95 0.62 32.24
N GLU A 44 0.58 1.75 31.65
CA GLU A 44 0.16 1.87 30.25
C GLU A 44 1.31 1.52 29.28
N PRO A 45 0.95 0.95 28.11
CA PRO A 45 1.49 1.49 26.87
C PRO A 45 0.39 1.83 25.86
N SER A 46 0.43 3.09 25.41
CA SER A 46 0.00 3.64 24.11
C SER A 46 -0.83 2.71 23.21
N LYS A 47 -2.16 2.90 23.24
CA LYS A 47 -3.07 2.34 22.23
C LYS A 47 -3.01 3.18 20.95
N THR A 48 -2.25 2.72 19.96
CA THR A 48 -2.50 3.06 18.56
C THR A 48 -3.84 2.44 18.17
N LYS A 49 -4.92 3.24 18.17
CA LYS A 49 -6.22 2.81 17.65
C LYS A 49 -6.14 2.70 16.13
N MET A 50 -6.04 1.49 15.60
CA MET A 50 -6.54 1.20 14.26
C MET A 50 -8.05 1.46 14.28
N VAL A 51 -8.48 2.54 13.65
CA VAL A 51 -9.89 2.83 13.43
C VAL A 51 -10.36 1.94 12.28
N SER A 52 -10.97 0.81 12.61
CA SER A 52 -11.83 0.09 11.68
C SER A 52 -13.01 1.00 11.35
N LYS A 53 -13.10 1.49 10.10
CA LYS A 53 -14.29 2.17 9.60
C LYS A 53 -15.43 1.14 9.52
N GLU A 54 -16.29 1.12 10.52
CA GLU A 54 -17.56 0.38 10.48
C GLU A 54 -18.47 0.94 9.37
N GLN A 55 -18.90 0.07 8.47
CA GLN A 55 -20.07 0.31 7.61
C GLN A 55 -21.31 0.43 8.49
N LYS A 56 -21.76 1.67 8.74
CA LYS A 56 -23.04 1.94 9.41
C LYS A 56 -24.18 1.97 8.40
N GLU A 57 -25.31 1.41 8.83
CA GLU A 57 -26.56 1.21 8.08
C GLU A 57 -27.02 2.41 7.24
N ASN A 58 -27.60 2.08 6.08
CA ASN A 58 -28.13 3.01 5.07
C ASN A 58 -29.39 3.74 5.57
N ILE A 59 -29.23 4.80 6.37
CA ILE A 59 -30.29 5.79 6.57
C ILE A 59 -30.15 6.85 5.46
N PRO A 60 -31.19 7.06 4.62
CA PRO A 60 -31.14 8.07 3.57
C PRO A 60 -31.00 9.47 4.19
N ILE A 61 -29.85 10.12 3.95
CA ILE A 61 -29.62 11.49 4.39
C ILE A 61 -30.34 12.43 3.45
N ARG A 62 -31.37 13.12 3.96
CA ARG A 62 -31.96 14.28 3.27
C ARG A 62 -30.94 15.42 3.26
N ILE A 63 -30.33 15.68 2.12
CA ILE A 63 -29.35 16.75 1.96
C ILE A 63 -30.07 18.12 2.02
N LYS A 64 -29.72 18.96 2.99
CA LYS A 64 -30.13 20.37 2.97
C LYS A 64 -29.28 21.15 1.97
N GLN A 65 -29.92 21.82 1.02
CA GLN A 65 -29.28 22.48 -0.13
C GLN A 65 -28.23 23.53 0.27
N ASP A 66 -28.48 24.24 1.37
CA ASP A 66 -27.66 25.30 1.98
C ASP A 66 -26.31 24.81 2.55
N THR A 67 -26.07 23.50 2.54
CA THR A 67 -24.81 22.90 3.02
C THR A 67 -23.90 22.41 1.91
N ILE A 68 -24.29 22.49 0.64
CA ILE A 68 -23.50 22.00 -0.50
C ILE A 68 -22.50 23.07 -0.93
N LEU A 69 -21.20 22.75 -0.87
CA LEU A 69 -20.12 23.60 -1.39
C LEU A 69 -19.90 23.36 -2.89
N ASN A 70 -19.92 22.10 -3.30
CA ASN A 70 -19.72 21.69 -4.69
C ASN A 70 -20.48 20.39 -4.96
N SER A 71 -20.90 20.19 -6.21
CA SER A 71 -21.46 18.93 -6.69
C SER A 71 -21.04 18.67 -8.13
N VAL A 72 -20.76 17.41 -8.43
CA VAL A 72 -20.49 16.92 -9.80
C VAL A 72 -21.30 15.65 -10.02
N GLY A 73 -21.84 15.46 -11.22
CA GLY A 73 -22.60 14.26 -11.55
C GLY A 73 -22.25 13.70 -12.92
N ALA A 74 -22.44 12.40 -13.07
CA ALA A 74 -22.25 11.69 -14.33
C ALA A 74 -23.24 10.53 -14.45
N TYR A 75 -23.57 10.19 -15.69
CA TYR A 75 -24.28 8.95 -15.99
C TYR A 75 -23.29 7.80 -16.12
N VAL A 76 -23.48 6.76 -15.31
CA VAL A 76 -22.68 5.52 -15.36
C VAL A 76 -23.65 4.35 -15.53
N ASN A 77 -23.49 3.61 -16.61
CA ASN A 77 -24.43 2.55 -17.00
C ASN A 77 -25.91 2.99 -17.00
N LYS A 78 -26.20 4.20 -17.54
CA LYS A 78 -27.54 4.83 -17.56
C LYS A 78 -28.11 5.27 -16.20
N HIS A 79 -27.39 5.07 -15.10
CA HIS A 79 -27.76 5.58 -13.78
C HIS A 79 -27.04 6.90 -13.51
N LEU A 80 -27.78 7.91 -13.04
CA LEU A 80 -27.18 9.17 -12.61
C LEU A 80 -26.55 8.97 -11.23
N PHE A 81 -25.29 9.34 -11.10
CA PHE A 81 -24.64 9.49 -9.81
C PHE A 81 -24.23 10.94 -9.61
N THR A 82 -24.40 11.43 -8.38
CA THR A 82 -23.98 12.78 -8.01
C THR A 82 -23.11 12.72 -6.77
N ALA A 83 -21.90 13.26 -6.89
CA ALA A 83 -21.00 13.48 -5.77
C ALA A 83 -21.19 14.89 -5.22
N TYR A 84 -21.18 15.03 -3.90
CA TYR A 84 -21.38 16.28 -3.18
C TYR A 84 -20.25 16.48 -2.17
N CYS A 85 -19.76 17.72 -2.07
CA CYS A 85 -18.93 18.19 -0.97
C CYS A 85 -19.73 19.20 -0.14
N LYS A 86 -19.71 19.08 1.19
CA LYS A 86 -20.48 19.95 2.10
C LYS A 86 -19.63 20.85 2.99
N THR A 87 -20.25 21.90 3.54
CA THR A 87 -19.64 22.89 4.46
C THR A 87 -19.04 22.30 5.73
N ARG A 88 -19.50 21.12 6.16
CA ARG A 88 -18.92 20.35 7.28
C ARG A 88 -17.88 19.33 6.81
N TYR A 89 -17.28 19.55 5.65
CA TYR A 89 -16.20 18.74 5.09
C TYR A 89 -16.58 17.28 4.82
N ASN A 90 -17.85 17.00 4.59
CA ASN A 90 -18.30 15.66 4.26
C ASN A 90 -18.43 15.48 2.75
N THR A 91 -17.89 14.39 2.24
CA THR A 91 -18.02 13.94 0.85
C THR A 91 -19.06 12.83 0.77
N PHE A 92 -19.99 12.90 -0.18
CA PHE A 92 -20.98 11.85 -0.42
C PHE A 92 -21.10 11.59 -1.90
N VAL A 93 -21.37 10.34 -2.27
CA VAL A 93 -21.87 9.98 -3.59
C VAL A 93 -23.25 9.39 -3.42
N MET A 94 -24.20 9.84 -4.24
CA MET A 94 -25.57 9.33 -4.26
C MET A 94 -25.93 8.81 -5.65
N ASN A 95 -26.80 7.80 -5.69
CA ASN A 95 -27.41 7.32 -6.93
C ASN A 95 -28.69 8.13 -7.28
N ASP A 96 -29.30 7.78 -8.42
CA ASP A 96 -30.53 8.37 -8.95
C ASP A 96 -31.78 8.13 -8.07
N LYS A 97 -31.73 7.12 -7.19
CA LYS A 97 -32.78 6.84 -6.19
C LYS A 97 -32.62 7.65 -4.90
N GLY A 98 -31.52 8.38 -4.75
CA GLY A 98 -31.20 9.12 -3.55
C GLY A 98 -30.52 8.29 -2.44
N ASP A 99 -30.07 7.07 -2.74
CA ASP A 99 -29.29 6.26 -1.81
C ASP A 99 -27.84 6.78 -1.74
N THR A 100 -27.25 6.80 -0.55
CA THR A 100 -25.81 7.07 -0.40
C THR A 100 -25.02 5.81 -0.77
N VAL A 101 -24.16 5.89 -1.79
CA VAL A 101 -23.28 4.79 -2.19
C VAL A 101 -21.87 4.94 -1.63
N TYR A 102 -21.48 6.16 -1.26
CA TYR A 102 -20.21 6.45 -0.61
C TYR A 102 -20.32 7.66 0.32
N ARG A 103 -19.54 7.64 1.40
CA ARG A 103 -19.42 8.74 2.34
C ARG A 103 -18.05 8.76 2.98
N ASP A 104 -17.47 9.96 3.07
CA ASP A 104 -16.32 10.24 3.92
C ASP A 104 -16.52 11.56 4.66
N SER A 105 -15.92 11.68 5.84
CA SER A 105 -15.96 12.90 6.66
C SER A 105 -14.83 13.88 6.37
N THR A 106 -13.97 13.55 5.41
CA THR A 106 -12.81 14.34 5.00
C THR A 106 -13.19 15.27 3.86
N TYR A 107 -12.71 16.52 3.96
CA TYR A 107 -12.88 17.49 2.91
C TYR A 107 -12.20 17.03 1.62
N SER A 108 -12.98 16.87 0.56
CA SER A 108 -12.46 16.71 -0.77
C SER A 108 -12.32 18.08 -1.44
N SER A 109 -11.13 18.35 -1.97
CA SER A 109 -10.86 19.55 -2.76
C SER A 109 -11.43 19.44 -4.18
N GLU A 110 -11.50 18.22 -4.72
CA GLU A 110 -12.00 17.97 -6.07
C GLU A 110 -12.54 16.54 -6.18
N ILE A 111 -13.62 16.37 -6.94
CA ILE A 111 -14.18 15.06 -7.25
C ILE A 111 -14.34 14.99 -8.76
N LYS A 112 -13.90 13.88 -9.36
CA LYS A 112 -13.92 13.66 -10.81
C LYS A 112 -14.61 12.34 -11.13
N PHE A 113 -15.47 12.36 -12.14
CA PHE A 113 -15.87 11.15 -12.84
C PHE A 113 -14.92 10.95 -14.02
N ILE A 114 -14.22 9.81 -14.06
CA ILE A 114 -13.22 9.49 -15.09
C ILE A 114 -13.19 7.98 -15.33
N ASP A 115 -12.92 7.52 -16.54
CA ASP A 115 -12.67 6.09 -16.80
C ASP A 115 -11.21 5.78 -16.41
N PHE A 116 -10.98 5.49 -15.13
CA PHE A 116 -9.63 5.37 -14.56
C PHE A 116 -8.97 4.06 -15.00
N ASN A 117 -9.73 2.96 -14.96
CA ASN A 117 -9.25 1.64 -15.35
C ASN A 117 -9.43 1.31 -16.85
N ASN A 118 -10.10 2.20 -17.60
CA ASN A 118 -10.38 2.07 -19.04
C ASN A 118 -11.21 0.83 -19.38
N ASP A 119 -12.22 0.56 -18.55
CA ASP A 119 -13.17 -0.52 -18.76
C ASP A 119 -14.47 -0.06 -19.44
N GLY A 120 -14.51 1.22 -19.85
CA GLY A 120 -15.61 1.87 -20.54
C GLY A 120 -16.63 2.54 -19.61
N TYR A 121 -16.43 2.48 -18.29
CA TYR A 121 -17.32 3.10 -17.30
C TYR A 121 -16.59 4.19 -16.54
N GLN A 122 -17.31 5.25 -16.17
CA GLN A 122 -16.74 6.28 -15.32
C GLN A 122 -16.62 5.75 -13.89
N ASP A 123 -15.42 5.82 -13.34
CA ASP A 123 -15.06 5.67 -11.94
C ASP A 123 -15.11 7.04 -11.23
N ILE A 124 -14.92 7.05 -9.91
CA ILE A 124 -14.87 8.29 -9.12
C ILE A 124 -13.48 8.43 -8.50
N LEU A 125 -12.80 9.53 -8.80
CA LEU A 125 -11.56 9.95 -8.16
C LEU A 125 -11.84 11.13 -7.23
N ILE A 126 -11.44 11.01 -5.97
CA ILE A 126 -11.70 12.00 -4.91
C ILE A 126 -10.36 12.52 -4.42
N ASP A 127 -10.04 13.76 -4.75
CA ASP A 127 -8.84 14.46 -4.30
C ASP A 127 -9.04 15.05 -2.91
N TYR A 128 -8.08 14.83 -2.01
CA TYR A 128 -8.09 15.37 -0.64
C TYR A 128 -7.06 16.48 -0.46
N LEU A 129 -7.45 17.49 0.32
CA LEU A 129 -6.53 18.53 0.77
C LEU A 129 -5.72 18.03 1.96
N THR A 130 -4.56 17.43 1.70
CA THR A 130 -3.63 16.96 2.75
C THR A 130 -2.28 17.65 2.64
N ASN A 131 -1.41 17.42 3.63
CA ASN A 131 -0.01 17.87 3.59
C ASN A 131 0.84 17.10 2.56
N VAL A 132 0.35 15.97 2.05
CA VAL A 132 0.93 15.22 0.93
C VAL A 132 0.07 15.49 -0.31
N PRO A 133 0.59 16.24 -1.31
CA PRO A 133 -0.16 16.52 -2.52
C PRO A 133 -0.53 15.24 -3.29
N GLY A 134 -1.76 15.16 -3.79
CA GLY A 134 -2.23 14.07 -4.65
C GLY A 134 -2.75 12.83 -3.93
N ILE A 135 -3.00 12.91 -2.62
CA ILE A 135 -3.70 11.86 -1.87
C ILE A 135 -5.15 11.78 -2.37
N GLN A 136 -5.54 10.59 -2.80
CA GLN A 136 -6.79 10.33 -3.49
C GLN A 136 -7.48 9.07 -2.96
N ASP A 137 -8.81 9.08 -2.92
CA ASP A 137 -9.59 7.84 -2.98
C ASP A 137 -10.00 7.56 -4.43
N LEU A 138 -10.02 6.28 -4.79
CA LEU A 138 -10.56 5.79 -6.05
C LEU A 138 -11.71 4.84 -5.76
N LEU A 139 -12.84 5.07 -6.41
CA LEU A 139 -13.97 4.17 -6.40
C LEU A 139 -14.20 3.66 -7.82
N LEU A 140 -14.01 2.36 -8.03
CA LEU A 140 -14.25 1.73 -9.32
C LEU A 140 -15.72 1.32 -9.46
N TYR A 141 -16.27 1.45 -10.66
CA TYR A 141 -17.64 1.02 -10.93
C TYR A 141 -17.77 -0.52 -10.96
N ASP A 142 -18.58 -1.08 -10.07
CA ASP A 142 -18.92 -2.50 -10.02
C ASP A 142 -20.16 -2.77 -10.88
N LYS A 143 -19.93 -3.34 -12.07
CA LYS A 143 -20.98 -3.65 -13.06
C LYS A 143 -22.00 -4.67 -12.55
N GLN A 144 -21.60 -5.58 -11.65
CA GLN A 144 -22.51 -6.61 -11.14
C GLN A 144 -23.47 -6.02 -10.11
N LYS A 145 -22.98 -5.08 -9.30
CA LYS A 145 -23.77 -4.42 -8.25
C LYS A 145 -24.43 -3.12 -8.70
N ASN A 146 -24.09 -2.61 -9.88
CA ASN A 146 -24.49 -1.30 -10.39
C ASN A 146 -24.24 -0.15 -9.41
N THR A 147 -23.07 -0.18 -8.78
CA THR A 147 -22.65 0.81 -7.78
C THR A 147 -21.12 0.90 -7.76
N PHE A 148 -20.57 1.72 -6.88
CA PHE A 148 -19.14 1.90 -6.74
C PHE A 148 -18.56 1.09 -5.59
N GLN A 149 -17.32 0.63 -5.78
CA GLN A 149 -16.53 0.00 -4.74
C GLN A 149 -15.17 0.69 -4.61
N MET A 150 -14.83 1.08 -3.38
CA MET A 150 -13.55 1.72 -3.06
C MET A 150 -12.38 0.78 -3.33
N VAL A 151 -11.32 1.33 -3.91
CA VAL A 151 -10.02 0.66 -4.03
C VAL A 151 -9.24 0.84 -2.73
N VAL A 152 -9.04 -0.26 -2.03
CA VAL A 152 -8.26 -0.34 -0.80
C VAL A 152 -6.80 0.03 -1.08
N ASN A 153 -6.19 0.80 -0.18
CA ASN A 153 -4.80 1.27 -0.21
C ASN A 153 -4.45 2.21 -1.38
N PHE A 154 -5.44 2.78 -2.09
CA PHE A 154 -5.15 3.70 -3.19
C PHE A 154 -4.44 4.99 -2.72
N GLN A 155 -4.71 5.42 -1.48
CA GLN A 155 -4.05 6.57 -0.86
C GLN A 155 -2.53 6.40 -0.70
N ASP A 156 -2.01 5.16 -0.72
CA ASP A 156 -0.57 4.89 -0.67
C ASP A 156 0.14 5.30 -1.99
N PHE A 157 -0.63 5.68 -3.02
CA PHE A 157 -0.14 6.00 -4.35
C PHE A 157 -0.56 7.41 -4.79
N PRO A 158 0.03 8.49 -4.23
CA PRO A 158 -0.36 9.84 -4.58
C PRO A 158 -0.07 10.18 -6.05
N ASN A 159 -0.87 11.07 -6.65
CA ASN A 159 -0.70 11.49 -8.05
C ASN A 159 -0.58 10.30 -9.02
N SER A 160 -1.46 9.32 -8.86
CA SER A 160 -1.44 8.10 -9.66
C SER A 160 -1.70 8.37 -11.14
N ILE A 161 -0.82 7.86 -12.00
CA ILE A 161 -0.88 7.95 -13.45
C ILE A 161 -0.89 6.54 -14.04
N ARG A 162 -1.80 6.31 -14.99
CA ARG A 162 -1.89 5.02 -15.70
C ARG A 162 -0.79 4.88 -16.75
N ILE A 163 -0.20 3.69 -16.81
CA ILE A 163 0.65 3.25 -17.94
C ILE A 163 -0.28 2.72 -19.03
N ARG A 164 -0.19 3.26 -20.26
CA ARG A 164 -1.08 2.84 -21.35
C ARG A 164 -0.91 1.34 -21.65
N ASN A 165 -1.97 0.56 -21.44
CA ASN A 165 -2.12 -0.84 -21.82
C ASN A 165 -0.92 -1.70 -21.35
N PRO A 166 -0.82 -2.03 -20.05
CA PRO A 166 -1.83 -2.79 -19.28
C PRO A 166 -2.40 -2.02 -18.07
N ASN A 167 -3.12 -2.69 -17.17
CA ASN A 167 -3.67 -2.11 -15.91
C ASN A 167 -2.59 -1.88 -14.84
N TYR A 168 -1.50 -1.23 -15.23
CA TYR A 168 -0.45 -0.75 -14.35
C TYR A 168 -0.51 0.76 -14.22
N TYR A 169 -0.07 1.23 -13.06
CA TYR A 169 -0.07 2.63 -12.69
C TYR A 169 1.24 2.94 -11.98
N TYR A 170 1.66 4.19 -12.05
CA TYR A 170 2.73 4.68 -11.20
C TYR A 170 2.29 5.92 -10.43
N SER A 171 2.80 6.08 -9.23
CA SER A 171 2.54 7.23 -8.37
C SER A 171 3.71 8.22 -8.40
N TYR A 172 3.51 9.37 -7.77
CA TYR A 172 4.61 10.21 -7.35
C TYR A 172 4.30 10.86 -6.02
N HIS A 173 5.30 10.88 -5.14
CA HIS A 173 5.27 11.76 -3.98
C HIS A 173 6.66 12.29 -3.62
N ARG A 174 6.64 13.42 -2.90
CA ARG A 174 7.84 13.99 -2.29
C ARG A 174 8.22 13.15 -1.07
N SER A 175 9.51 12.96 -0.85
CA SER A 175 10.04 12.13 0.26
C SER A 175 11.05 12.88 1.12
N GLY A 176 10.92 14.21 1.15
CA GLY A 176 11.73 15.10 1.97
C GLY A 176 12.59 16.05 1.16
N CYS A 177 13.41 16.82 1.88
CA CYS A 177 14.35 17.80 1.32
C CYS A 177 13.73 18.71 0.25
N ALA A 178 12.52 19.24 0.52
CA ALA A 178 11.80 20.13 -0.39
C ALA A 178 11.72 19.59 -1.83
N ASP A 179 11.40 18.30 -1.97
CA ASP A 179 11.25 17.60 -3.26
C ASP A 179 12.57 17.19 -3.96
N MET A 180 13.71 17.35 -3.27
CA MET A 180 14.99 16.78 -3.70
C MET A 180 15.02 15.26 -3.49
N ASN A 181 14.41 14.78 -2.41
CA ASN A 181 14.12 13.37 -2.25
C ASN A 181 12.68 13.10 -2.70
N TRP A 182 12.49 12.06 -3.50
CA TRP A 182 11.22 11.75 -4.13
C TRP A 182 11.10 10.25 -4.38
N ASP A 183 9.85 9.79 -4.45
CA ASP A 183 9.53 8.40 -4.73
C ASP A 183 8.45 8.32 -5.82
N SER A 184 8.51 7.21 -6.55
CA SER A 184 7.49 6.80 -7.47
C SER A 184 7.29 5.30 -7.33
N ASP A 185 6.06 4.86 -7.08
CA ASP A 185 5.75 3.45 -6.91
C ASP A 185 5.02 2.93 -8.13
N LEU A 186 5.41 1.74 -8.59
CA LEU A 186 4.70 0.99 -9.61
C LEU A 186 3.71 0.05 -8.91
N PHE A 187 2.45 0.06 -9.35
CA PHE A 187 1.40 -0.76 -8.77
C PHE A 187 0.36 -1.19 -9.81
N TYR A 188 -0.46 -2.16 -9.43
CA TYR A 188 -1.67 -2.54 -10.15
C TYR A 188 -2.86 -2.59 -9.21
N ILE A 189 -4.07 -2.61 -9.77
CA ILE A 189 -5.29 -2.81 -8.99
C ILE A 189 -5.84 -4.22 -9.29
N LYS A 190 -6.04 -5.01 -8.24
CA LYS A 190 -6.66 -6.34 -8.33
C LYS A 190 -7.70 -6.48 -7.23
N ASN A 191 -8.91 -6.89 -7.61
CA ASN A 191 -10.03 -7.08 -6.68
C ASN A 191 -10.24 -5.87 -5.77
N TYR A 192 -10.28 -4.66 -6.36
CA TYR A 192 -10.43 -3.39 -5.63
C TYR A 192 -9.36 -3.16 -4.54
N THR A 193 -8.14 -3.64 -4.76
CA THR A 193 -6.99 -3.38 -3.88
C THR A 193 -5.81 -2.93 -4.74
N ALA A 194 -5.18 -1.83 -4.38
CA ALA A 194 -3.94 -1.37 -4.99
C ALA A 194 -2.74 -2.14 -4.40
N VAL A 195 -1.88 -2.67 -5.27
CA VAL A 195 -0.77 -3.55 -4.89
C VAL A 195 0.55 -3.03 -5.48
N LYS A 196 1.44 -2.57 -4.59
CA LYS A 196 2.80 -2.13 -4.95
C LYS A 196 3.65 -3.30 -5.44
N ILE A 197 4.34 -3.11 -6.57
CA ILE A 197 5.25 -4.11 -7.16
C ILE A 197 6.65 -3.57 -7.47
N GLY A 198 6.80 -2.25 -7.52
CA GLY A 198 8.09 -1.61 -7.72
C GLY A 198 8.14 -0.23 -7.08
N ASN A 199 9.34 0.29 -6.94
CA ASN A 199 9.61 1.64 -6.45
C ASN A 199 10.86 2.20 -7.13
N ILE A 200 10.85 3.50 -7.38
CA ILE A 200 12.01 4.32 -7.71
C ILE A 200 12.13 5.38 -6.63
N SER A 201 13.27 5.45 -5.96
CA SER A 201 13.61 6.54 -5.03
C SER A 201 14.73 7.39 -5.60
N GLY A 202 14.54 8.69 -5.70
CA GLY A 202 15.61 9.64 -5.98
C GLY A 202 16.11 10.30 -4.68
N ASN A 203 17.42 10.27 -4.45
CA ASN A 203 18.07 10.93 -3.32
C ASN A 203 19.10 11.96 -3.81
N GLN A 204 18.97 13.21 -3.34
CA GLN A 204 19.77 14.38 -3.75
C GLN A 204 20.30 15.22 -2.57
N CYS A 205 20.05 14.74 -1.35
CA CYS A 205 20.21 15.56 -0.15
C CYS A 205 21.50 15.24 0.63
N HIS A 206 22.46 14.54 0.02
CA HIS A 206 23.74 14.19 0.64
C HIS A 206 23.58 13.61 2.05
N ASP A 207 22.61 12.70 2.20
CA ASP A 207 22.38 12.02 3.48
C ASP A 207 23.63 11.21 3.84
N ILE A 208 24.10 11.36 5.08
CA ILE A 208 25.27 10.64 5.60
C ILE A 208 25.13 9.12 5.47
N ASN A 209 23.90 8.60 5.47
CA ASN A 209 23.60 7.18 5.41
C ASN A 209 23.16 6.73 4.02
N ILE A 210 22.68 7.66 3.17
CA ILE A 210 22.16 7.35 1.84
C ILE A 210 22.85 8.24 0.82
N LYS A 211 23.70 7.62 0.00
CA LYS A 211 24.38 8.32 -1.10
C LYS A 211 23.36 8.84 -2.11
N ASP A 212 23.66 9.97 -2.73
CA ASP A 212 22.87 10.46 -3.84
C ASP A 212 22.80 9.43 -4.98
N GLY A 213 21.65 9.41 -5.66
CA GLY A 213 21.38 8.46 -6.73
C GLY A 213 19.89 8.16 -6.89
N ILE A 214 19.60 7.41 -7.94
CA ILE A 214 18.27 6.84 -8.19
C ILE A 214 18.35 5.36 -7.87
N TYR A 215 17.46 4.90 -7.00
CA TYR A 215 17.40 3.53 -6.50
C TYR A 215 16.15 2.89 -7.05
N ILE A 216 16.29 1.72 -7.66
CA ILE A 216 15.16 1.02 -8.27
C ILE A 216 14.99 -0.30 -7.55
N ASN A 217 13.80 -0.48 -7.00
CA ASN A 217 13.47 -1.57 -6.10
C ASN A 217 12.30 -2.38 -6.67
N LYS A 218 12.42 -3.71 -6.63
CA LYS A 218 11.33 -4.65 -6.93
C LYS A 218 10.75 -5.17 -5.62
N ILE A 219 9.44 -5.31 -5.54
CA ILE A 219 8.78 -5.90 -4.38
C ILE A 219 8.68 -7.42 -4.58
N LEU A 220 9.36 -8.19 -3.74
CA LEU A 220 9.34 -9.65 -3.73
C LEU A 220 8.86 -10.14 -2.37
N LYS A 221 7.72 -10.84 -2.35
CA LYS A 221 7.10 -11.37 -1.12
C LYS A 221 6.98 -10.30 -0.01
N GLY A 222 6.57 -9.09 -0.40
CA GLY A 222 6.40 -7.94 0.51
C GLY A 222 7.70 -7.27 0.96
N LYS A 223 8.85 -7.63 0.39
CA LYS A 223 10.15 -6.99 0.69
C LYS A 223 10.64 -6.20 -0.51
N GLU A 224 11.18 -5.01 -0.26
CA GLU A 224 11.87 -4.23 -1.27
C GLU A 224 13.27 -4.82 -1.53
N ILE A 225 13.57 -5.11 -2.78
CA ILE A 225 14.86 -5.61 -3.23
C ILE A 225 15.39 -4.65 -4.28
N GLN A 226 16.50 -3.98 -3.98
CA GLN A 226 17.17 -3.10 -4.94
C GLN A 226 17.71 -3.91 -6.12
N ILE A 227 17.27 -3.58 -7.33
CA ILE A 227 17.69 -4.23 -8.58
C ILE A 227 18.62 -3.35 -9.42
N GLN A 228 18.59 -2.04 -9.21
CA GLN A 228 19.43 -1.11 -9.95
C GLN A 228 19.70 0.14 -9.12
N LYS A 229 20.88 0.73 -9.35
CA LYS A 229 21.24 2.06 -8.88
C LYS A 229 21.79 2.86 -10.05
N LEU A 230 21.31 4.09 -10.21
CA LEU A 230 21.73 5.01 -11.25
C LEU A 230 22.29 6.29 -10.62
N SER A 231 23.14 6.99 -11.37
CA SER A 231 23.55 8.34 -11.01
C SER A 231 22.35 9.27 -11.03
N ILE A 232 22.27 10.18 -10.07
CA ILE A 232 21.18 11.14 -9.99
C ILE A 232 21.12 12.07 -11.20
N ASN A 233 22.27 12.46 -11.75
CA ASN A 233 22.39 13.30 -12.95
C ASN A 233 21.75 12.64 -14.19
N MET A 234 21.35 11.37 -14.13
CA MET A 234 20.61 10.73 -15.21
C MET A 234 19.30 11.46 -15.52
N ILE A 235 18.62 12.03 -14.52
CA ILE A 235 17.35 12.73 -14.73
C ILE A 235 17.50 14.02 -15.56
N GLU A 236 18.68 14.63 -15.60
CA GLU A 236 18.98 15.81 -16.44
C GLU A 236 18.89 15.51 -17.94
N LYS A 237 19.00 14.23 -18.33
CA LYS A 237 18.94 13.79 -19.72
C LYS A 237 17.51 13.65 -20.26
N TYR A 238 16.51 13.70 -19.38
CA TYR A 238 15.11 13.49 -19.73
C TYR A 238 14.41 14.83 -19.86
N ARG A 239 13.51 14.92 -20.85
CA ARG A 239 12.55 16.01 -20.92
C ARG A 239 11.77 16.06 -19.61
N ASP A 240 11.57 17.24 -19.02
CA ASP A 240 10.87 17.41 -17.74
C ASP A 240 11.57 16.76 -16.53
N TYR A 241 12.90 16.60 -16.60
CA TYR A 241 13.77 16.18 -15.49
C TYR A 241 13.32 14.83 -14.89
N LYS A 242 13.19 14.75 -13.56
CA LYS A 242 12.73 13.55 -12.84
C LYS A 242 11.37 13.04 -13.33
N TRP A 243 10.47 13.92 -13.76
CA TRP A 243 9.13 13.53 -14.18
C TRP A 243 9.14 12.74 -15.48
N GLY A 244 9.92 13.19 -16.46
CA GLY A 244 10.12 12.44 -17.69
C GLY A 244 10.91 11.16 -17.48
N PHE A 245 11.91 11.18 -16.59
CA PHE A 245 12.61 9.96 -16.19
C PHE A 245 11.65 8.91 -15.63
N ILE A 246 10.82 9.27 -14.64
CA ILE A 246 9.83 8.38 -14.01
C ILE A 246 8.87 7.82 -15.05
N ALA A 247 8.24 8.71 -15.83
CA ALA A 247 7.22 8.33 -16.81
C ALA A 247 7.80 7.39 -17.88
N GLN A 248 8.98 7.70 -18.41
CA GLN A 248 9.63 6.87 -19.42
C GLN A 248 10.12 5.55 -18.82
N TYR A 249 10.78 5.58 -17.66
CA TYR A 249 11.28 4.37 -17.01
C TYR A 249 10.15 3.38 -16.75
N TRP A 250 9.04 3.82 -16.14
CA TRP A 250 7.93 2.92 -15.86
C TRP A 250 7.28 2.39 -17.13
N LYS A 251 7.07 3.24 -18.12
CA LYS A 251 6.52 2.83 -19.41
C LYS A 251 7.37 1.74 -20.09
N GLU A 252 8.69 1.84 -20.00
CA GLU A 252 9.62 0.91 -20.66
C GLU A 252 9.88 -0.36 -19.85
N ASN A 253 9.75 -0.32 -18.51
CA ASN A 253 10.26 -1.38 -17.65
C ASN A 253 9.21 -2.09 -16.77
N TYR A 254 7.95 -1.65 -16.74
CA TYR A 254 6.94 -2.20 -15.82
C TYR A 254 6.82 -3.73 -15.86
N GLN A 255 6.97 -4.35 -17.05
CA GLN A 255 6.87 -5.80 -17.24
C GLN A 255 7.92 -6.58 -16.44
N ASN A 256 9.09 -5.97 -16.19
CA ASN A 256 10.16 -6.60 -15.42
C ASN A 256 9.85 -6.69 -13.92
N PHE A 257 8.83 -5.96 -13.45
CA PHE A 257 8.37 -5.96 -12.07
C PHE A 257 7.21 -6.90 -11.83
N ASP A 258 6.58 -7.39 -12.90
CA ASP A 258 5.54 -8.39 -12.76
C ASP A 258 6.15 -9.67 -12.16
N ASN A 259 5.54 -10.16 -11.09
CA ASN A 259 5.87 -11.43 -10.45
C ASN A 259 4.79 -12.48 -10.72
N VAL A 260 3.74 -12.08 -11.43
CA VAL A 260 2.64 -12.94 -11.80
C VAL A 260 2.98 -13.46 -13.19
N GLY A 261 3.43 -14.71 -13.26
CA GLY A 261 3.25 -15.46 -14.49
C GLY A 261 1.75 -15.46 -14.79
N HIS A 262 1.35 -14.75 -15.84
CA HIS A 262 -0.03 -14.72 -16.31
C HIS A 262 -0.58 -16.12 -16.56
#